data_AF-A0A1V5MR42-F1
#
_entry.id   AF-A0A1V5MR42-F1
#
_cell.length_a   1.000
_cell.length_b   1.000
_cell.length_c   1.000
_cell.angle_alpha   90.00
_cell.angle_beta   90.00
_cell.angle_gamma   90.00
#
_symmetry.space_group_name_H-M   'P 1'
#
loop_
_entity.id
_entity.type
_entity.pdbx_description
1 polymer ?
#
loop_
_entity_poly.entity_id
_entity_poly.type
_entity_poly.pdbx_seq_one_letter_code
_entity_poly.pdbx_strand_id
1 'polypeptide(L)'
;MLRPFVIGIGRDFSADFECVGDYYDASSEQQFVDALRAVISQALNSTTLQVNLLDIYGNPSETNINMTFYDNFSGQVKYNFIHTMNARGVPDTMVVDHLSLYDIVVHSIPAVRKDSVRLIAGKHNTVAIDVPQGYLTLKASGMPSYKELKAIVRKKGTMETLYVQTFNEIQKYLVGKYDLEILCLPRMYINDVEISQNTTTTVEIPQPGVVVIQRPAAGYGSLYIEEKNKLTLVLNLSENITQESIILQPGKYRVVFRTKFSSRTFNTVEKSFIIESGKSQTIKLFM
;
A
#
# COMPACT_ATOMS: atom_id res chain seq x y z
N MET A 1 3.43 18.19 26.59
CA MET A 1 3.29 18.80 27.93
C MET A 1 4.40 19.81 28.02
N LEU A 2 4.10 21.10 28.22
CA LEU A 2 5.15 22.07 28.55
C LEU A 2 5.81 21.62 29.85
N ARG A 3 7.11 21.31 29.84
CA ARG A 3 7.86 21.27 31.10
C ARG A 3 7.91 22.71 31.62
N PRO A 4 7.38 23.00 32.81
CA PRO A 4 7.49 24.33 33.40
C PRO A 4 8.96 24.66 33.65
N PHE A 5 9.35 25.92 33.43
CA PHE A 5 10.66 26.43 33.85
C PHE A 5 10.49 27.13 35.20
N VAL A 6 11.47 26.97 36.09
CA VAL A 6 11.46 27.58 37.41
C VAL A 6 12.65 28.52 37.51
N ILE A 7 12.38 29.81 37.72
CA ILE A 7 13.43 30.81 37.99
C ILE A 7 13.42 31.08 39.49
N GLY A 8 14.44 30.58 40.19
CA GLY A 8 14.62 30.80 41.62
C GLY A 8 15.28 32.15 41.88
N ILE A 9 14.71 32.96 42.77
CA ILE A 9 15.31 34.23 43.21
C ILE A 9 15.82 34.06 44.63
N GLY A 10 17.13 34.21 44.83
CA GLY A 10 17.75 34.20 46.16
C GLY A 10 18.62 32.96 46.42
N ARG A 11 18.10 31.96 47.15
CA ARG A 11 18.84 30.72 47.47
C ARG A 11 18.76 29.71 46.33
N ASP A 12 19.77 28.85 46.22
CA ASP A 12 19.77 27.72 45.30
C ASP A 12 18.77 26.65 45.75
N PHE A 13 17.70 26.48 44.98
CA PHE A 13 16.66 25.45 45.17
C PHE A 13 16.68 24.40 44.05
N SER A 14 17.80 24.27 43.34
CA SER A 14 17.94 23.34 42.21
C SER A 14 17.49 21.91 42.55
N ALA A 15 17.88 21.39 43.73
CA ALA A 15 17.52 20.06 44.19
C ALA A 15 16.01 19.84 44.44
N ASP A 16 15.28 20.90 44.78
CA ASP A 16 13.84 20.81 45.10
C ASP A 16 12.97 20.84 43.83
N PHE A 17 13.48 21.42 42.73
CA PHE A 17 12.71 21.67 41.50
C PHE A 17 13.22 20.94 40.26
N GLU A 18 14.30 20.16 40.37
CA GLU A 18 14.85 19.35 39.27
C GLU A 18 13.82 18.37 38.67
N CYS A 19 12.86 17.91 39.47
CA CYS A 19 11.79 17.01 39.02
C CYS A 19 10.63 17.72 38.32
N VAL A 20 10.55 19.06 38.41
CA VAL A 20 9.45 19.88 37.87
C VAL A 20 9.80 20.40 36.47
N GLY A 21 11.06 20.76 36.23
CA GLY A 21 11.58 21.16 34.91
C GLY A 21 12.94 21.85 35.00
N ASP A 22 13.31 22.62 33.98
CA ASP A 22 14.62 23.28 33.93
C ASP A 22 14.67 24.44 34.95
N TYR A 23 15.66 24.42 35.86
CA TYR A 23 15.86 25.40 36.92
C TYR A 23 16.96 26.41 36.56
N TYR A 24 16.68 27.71 36.74
CA TYR A 24 17.65 28.79 36.59
C TYR A 24 17.79 29.52 37.93
N ASP A 25 19.01 29.54 38.49
CA ASP A 25 19.34 30.36 39.65
C ASP A 25 19.59 31.80 39.21
N ALA A 26 18.74 32.72 39.67
CA ALA A 26 18.85 34.14 39.43
C ALA A 26 19.02 34.87 40.77
N SER A 27 20.25 34.89 41.28
CA SER A 27 20.60 35.54 42.55
C SER A 27 20.78 37.06 42.43
N SER A 28 20.64 37.62 41.22
CA SER A 28 20.70 39.05 40.91
C SER A 28 19.69 39.44 39.80
N GLU A 29 19.28 40.70 39.77
CA GLU A 29 18.35 41.24 38.74
C GLU A 29 18.90 41.02 37.31
N GLN A 30 20.21 41.14 37.13
CA GLN A 30 20.86 40.91 35.83
C GLN A 30 20.76 39.45 35.38
N GLN A 31 21.01 38.49 36.28
CA GLN A 31 20.88 37.06 35.98
C GLN A 31 19.42 36.65 35.75
N PHE A 32 18.47 37.27 36.47
CA PHE A 32 17.05 37.08 36.22
C PHE A 32 16.67 37.50 34.80
N VAL A 33 17.11 38.70 34.38
CA VAL A 33 16.87 39.21 33.02
C VAL A 33 17.51 38.30 31.97
N ASP A 34 18.71 37.78 32.20
CA ASP A 34 19.39 36.90 31.25
C ASP A 34 18.75 35.51 31.16
N ALA A 35 18.31 34.91 32.28
CA ALA A 35 17.53 33.67 32.28
C ALA A 35 16.19 33.86 31.56
N LEU A 36 15.49 34.98 31.82
CA LEU A 36 14.22 35.32 31.19
C LEU A 36 14.40 35.55 29.67
N ARG A 37 15.51 36.20 29.25
CA ARG A 37 15.89 36.34 27.83
C ARG A 37 16.23 35.00 27.18
N ALA A 38 16.88 34.08 27.89
CA ALA A 38 17.20 32.76 27.36
C ALA A 38 15.92 31.93 27.13
N VAL A 39 15.01 31.92 28.09
CA VAL A 39 13.69 31.26 27.98
C VAL A 39 12.85 31.90 26.88
N ILE A 40 12.79 33.24 26.83
CA ILE A 40 12.11 33.96 25.74
C ILE A 40 12.75 33.60 24.40
N SER A 41 14.07 33.60 24.30
CA SER A 41 14.77 33.27 23.04
C SER A 41 14.54 31.82 22.62
N GLN A 42 14.45 30.88 23.56
CA GLN A 42 14.10 29.49 23.28
C GLN A 42 12.63 29.33 22.86
N ALA A 43 11.72 30.11 23.44
CA ALA A 43 10.31 30.17 23.04
C ALA A 43 10.09 30.89 21.70
N LEU A 44 10.96 31.87 21.36
CA LEU A 44 10.88 32.67 20.14
C LEU A 44 11.63 32.04 18.95
N ASN A 45 12.70 31.28 19.21
CA ASN A 45 13.44 30.59 18.16
C ASN A 45 12.66 29.35 17.73
N SER A 46 11.85 29.51 16.69
CA SER A 46 11.08 28.42 16.11
C SER A 46 12.01 27.29 15.66
N THR A 47 11.83 26.11 16.26
CA THR A 47 12.50 24.91 15.76
C THR A 47 11.73 24.43 14.55
N THR A 48 12.43 24.33 13.42
CA THR A 48 11.81 23.91 12.16
C THR A 48 12.37 22.56 11.73
N LEU A 49 11.57 21.82 10.97
CA LEU A 49 11.90 20.53 10.41
C LEU A 49 11.56 20.53 8.92
N GLN A 50 12.47 20.00 8.12
CA GLN A 50 12.26 19.65 6.73
C GLN A 50 12.49 18.15 6.57
N VAL A 51 11.50 17.43 6.06
CA VAL A 51 11.66 16.01 5.72
C VAL A 51 12.00 15.91 4.24
N ASN A 52 13.12 15.29 3.92
CA ASN A 52 13.62 15.05 2.59
C ASN A 52 13.29 13.62 2.18
N LEU A 53 12.26 13.46 1.37
CA LEU A 53 11.91 12.18 0.77
C LEU A 53 12.78 11.95 -0.48
N LEU A 54 13.68 10.97 -0.39
CA LEU A 54 14.75 10.76 -1.37
C LEU A 54 14.33 9.76 -2.47
N ASP A 55 14.73 10.06 -3.71
CA ASP A 55 14.65 9.15 -4.87
C ASP A 55 15.85 8.16 -4.92
N ILE A 56 15.92 7.29 -5.95
CA ILE A 56 17.03 6.33 -6.09
C ILE A 56 18.40 6.99 -6.29
N TYR A 57 18.44 8.27 -6.63
CA TYR A 57 19.66 9.05 -6.88
C TYR A 57 20.05 9.87 -5.65
N GLY A 58 19.29 9.79 -4.55
CA GLY A 58 19.52 10.55 -3.33
C GLY A 58 19.01 11.99 -3.38
N ASN A 59 18.21 12.36 -4.39
CA ASN A 59 17.64 13.70 -4.49
C ASN A 59 16.33 13.79 -3.71
N PRO A 60 16.06 14.91 -3.01
CA PRO A 60 14.82 15.13 -2.27
C PRO A 60 13.66 15.52 -3.21
N SER A 61 13.30 14.65 -4.15
CA SER A 61 12.30 14.92 -5.20
C SER A 61 10.95 14.24 -4.95
N GLU A 62 10.88 13.28 -4.03
CA GLU A 62 9.64 12.59 -3.72
C GLU A 62 8.71 13.47 -2.90
N THR A 63 7.40 13.42 -3.18
CA THR A 63 6.43 14.32 -2.56
C THR A 63 5.00 13.82 -2.68
N ASN A 64 4.05 14.52 -2.05
CA ASN A 64 2.62 14.20 -1.99
C ASN A 64 2.34 12.84 -1.34
N ILE A 65 3.13 12.46 -0.34
CA ILE A 65 2.99 11.21 0.41
C ILE A 65 2.62 11.55 1.85
N ASN A 66 1.68 10.80 2.42
CA ASN A 66 1.30 10.97 3.82
C ASN A 66 2.43 10.49 4.73
N MET A 67 2.67 11.23 5.81
CA MET A 67 3.64 10.92 6.85
C MET A 67 2.97 11.04 8.21
N THR A 68 3.12 10.01 9.05
CA THR A 68 2.69 10.05 10.44
C THR A 68 3.88 10.11 11.37
N PHE A 69 3.84 11.05 12.31
CA PHE A 69 4.84 11.25 13.33
C PHE A 69 4.30 10.70 14.63
N TYR A 70 4.93 9.66 15.13
CA TYR A 70 4.65 9.07 16.43
C TYR A 70 5.65 9.59 17.44
N ASP A 71 5.19 9.83 18.66
CA ASP A 71 6.09 9.95 19.80
C ASP A 71 6.76 8.60 20.06
N ASN A 72 8.08 8.54 19.98
CA ASN A 72 8.83 7.29 20.06
C ASN A 72 8.66 6.58 21.41
N PHE A 73 8.42 7.32 22.50
CA PHE A 73 8.23 6.73 23.83
C PHE A 73 6.83 6.16 24.04
N SER A 74 5.79 6.95 23.77
CA SER A 74 4.39 6.59 24.04
C SER A 74 3.70 5.89 22.86
N GLY A 75 4.26 5.95 21.66
CA GLY A 75 3.64 5.46 20.43
C GLY A 75 2.44 6.28 19.97
N GLN A 76 2.14 7.43 20.59
CA GLN A 76 0.99 8.24 20.22
C GLN A 76 1.25 9.03 18.93
N VAL A 77 0.24 9.15 18.08
CA VAL A 77 0.26 10.03 16.91
C VAL A 77 0.34 11.49 17.39
N LYS A 78 1.42 12.18 17.03
CA LYS A 78 1.61 13.61 17.29
C LYS A 78 1.19 14.44 16.10
N TYR A 79 1.56 14.00 14.91
CA TYR A 79 1.24 14.70 13.68
C TYR A 79 0.95 13.74 12.53
N ASN A 80 0.15 14.21 11.59
CA ASN A 80 -0.16 13.52 10.35
C ASN A 80 -0.17 14.57 9.23
N PHE A 81 0.83 14.51 8.36
CA PHE A 81 1.07 15.52 7.32
C PHE A 81 1.13 14.87 5.95
N ILE A 82 0.73 15.62 4.92
CA ILE A 82 1.05 15.26 3.53
C ILE A 82 2.29 16.05 3.16
N HIS A 83 3.36 15.36 2.78
CA HIS A 83 4.59 15.98 2.31
C HIS A 83 4.33 16.82 1.05
N THR A 84 4.91 18.02 0.97
CA THR A 84 4.84 18.89 -0.22
C THR A 84 6.18 19.61 -0.46
N MET A 85 6.31 20.24 -1.63
CA MET A 85 7.43 21.14 -1.94
C MET A 85 7.00 22.60 -1.75
N ASN A 86 7.93 23.47 -1.37
CA ASN A 86 7.71 24.91 -1.33
C ASN A 86 7.86 25.56 -2.73
N ALA A 87 7.63 26.88 -2.80
CA ALA A 87 7.68 27.64 -4.06
C ALA A 87 9.04 27.64 -4.79
N ARG A 88 10.11 27.19 -4.12
CA ARG A 88 11.46 27.06 -4.70
C ARG A 88 11.79 25.63 -5.15
N GLY A 89 10.83 24.70 -5.05
CA GLY A 89 11.02 23.30 -5.44
C GLY A 89 11.85 22.48 -4.46
N VAL A 90 12.00 22.93 -3.21
CA VAL A 90 12.62 22.15 -2.13
C VAL A 90 11.53 21.70 -1.15
N PRO A 91 11.74 20.61 -0.38
CA PRO A 91 10.76 20.14 0.58
C PRO A 91 10.32 21.23 1.56
N ASP A 92 9.03 21.22 1.89
CA ASP A 92 8.44 22.24 2.75
C ASP A 92 8.97 22.17 4.18
N THR A 93 8.93 23.31 4.88
CA THR A 93 9.42 23.44 6.25
C THR A 93 8.25 23.53 7.21
N MET A 94 8.22 22.63 8.19
CA MET A 94 7.18 22.51 9.20
C MET A 94 7.74 22.83 10.60
N VAL A 95 6.86 23.33 11.48
CA VAL A 95 7.18 23.55 12.90
C VAL A 95 6.56 22.39 13.69
N VAL A 96 7.40 21.73 14.49
CA VAL A 96 7.00 20.62 15.36
C VAL A 96 7.64 20.77 16.74
N ASP A 97 7.08 20.11 17.74
CA ASP A 97 7.65 20.11 19.09
C ASP A 97 9.05 19.49 19.08
N HIS A 98 10.07 20.26 19.46
CA HIS A 98 11.46 19.83 19.44
C HIS A 98 11.89 19.03 20.68
N LEU A 99 11.05 18.97 21.72
CA LEU A 99 11.33 18.21 22.93
C LEU A 99 11.02 16.71 22.75
N SER A 100 10.16 16.39 21.79
CA SER A 100 9.75 15.02 21.50
C SER A 100 10.78 14.30 20.62
N LEU A 101 10.94 12.99 20.84
CA LEU A 101 11.65 12.07 19.96
C LEU A 101 10.61 11.39 19.05
N TYR A 102 10.84 11.35 17.74
CA TYR A 102 9.83 10.90 16.79
C TYR A 102 10.19 9.61 16.05
N ASP A 103 9.17 8.79 15.79
CA ASP A 103 9.19 7.84 14.68
C ASP A 103 8.35 8.38 13.54
N ILE A 104 8.93 8.45 12.35
CA ILE A 104 8.26 8.94 11.15
C ILE A 104 7.93 7.73 10.28
N VAL A 105 6.65 7.53 10.00
CA VAL A 105 6.15 6.54 9.05
C VAL A 105 5.68 7.26 7.80
N VAL A 106 6.37 7.00 6.69
CA VAL A 106 5.97 7.45 5.35
C VAL A 106 5.08 6.37 4.74
N HIS A 107 3.85 6.72 4.40
CA HIS A 107 2.83 5.80 3.88
C HIS A 107 2.97 5.55 2.38
N SER A 108 4.20 5.23 1.95
CA SER A 108 4.47 4.62 0.65
C SER A 108 3.98 3.17 0.62
N ILE A 109 4.08 2.50 -0.54
CA ILE A 109 3.75 1.07 -0.66
C ILE A 109 5.01 0.28 -1.08
N PRO A 110 5.61 -0.52 -0.18
CA PRO A 110 5.32 -0.64 1.26
C PRO A 110 5.68 0.63 2.05
N ALA A 111 5.17 0.73 3.28
CA ALA A 111 5.47 1.87 4.17
C ALA A 111 6.93 1.85 4.63
N VAL A 112 7.52 3.03 4.80
CA VAL A 112 8.91 3.20 5.26
C VAL A 112 8.89 3.90 6.62
N ARG A 113 9.63 3.36 7.59
CA ARG A 113 9.75 3.92 8.94
C ARG A 113 11.17 4.41 9.20
N LYS A 114 11.27 5.64 9.72
CA LYS A 114 12.50 6.20 10.30
C LYS A 114 12.30 6.35 11.81
N ASP A 115 13.10 5.62 12.58
CA ASP A 115 13.02 5.59 14.04
C ASP A 115 13.91 6.66 14.67
N SER A 116 13.56 7.11 15.88
CA SER A 116 14.43 7.88 16.78
C SER A 116 14.94 9.21 16.20
N VAL A 117 14.06 9.96 15.56
CA VAL A 117 14.35 11.28 15.00
C VAL A 117 14.35 12.33 16.12
N ARG A 118 15.54 12.85 16.44
CA ARG A 118 15.75 13.92 17.43
C ARG A 118 15.95 15.26 16.75
N LEU A 119 15.29 16.30 17.27
CA LEU A 119 15.43 17.67 16.78
C LEU A 119 16.37 18.48 17.68
N ILE A 120 17.13 19.38 17.07
CA ILE A 120 17.97 20.35 17.76
C ILE A 120 17.16 21.64 17.89
N ALA A 121 16.92 22.05 19.15
CA ALA A 121 16.14 23.24 19.46
C ALA A 121 16.76 24.52 18.87
N GLY A 122 15.90 25.42 18.39
CA GLY A 122 16.29 26.72 17.81
C GLY A 122 17.04 26.64 16.49
N LYS A 123 17.06 25.47 15.83
CA LYS A 123 17.70 25.26 14.52
C LYS A 123 16.70 24.77 13.48
N HIS A 124 17.10 24.92 12.22
CA HIS A 124 16.49 24.22 11.11
C HIS A 124 17.02 22.78 11.06
N ASN A 125 16.12 21.81 11.22
CA ASN A 125 16.44 20.39 11.21
C ASN A 125 16.07 19.79 9.85
N THR A 126 16.87 18.86 9.37
CA THR A 126 16.59 18.10 8.15
C THR A 126 16.61 16.61 8.45
N VAL A 127 15.69 15.86 7.86
CA VAL A 127 15.60 14.40 8.02
C VAL A 127 15.44 13.78 6.65
N ALA A 128 16.36 12.91 6.26
CA ALA A 128 16.29 12.19 4.99
C ALA A 128 15.67 10.78 5.17
N ILE A 129 14.76 10.42 4.27
CA ILE A 129 14.09 9.11 4.22
C ILE A 129 14.05 8.64 2.77
N ASP A 130 14.61 7.47 2.48
CA ASP A 130 14.59 6.87 1.15
C ASP A 130 13.21 6.31 0.82
N VAL A 131 12.54 6.90 -0.16
CA VAL A 131 11.22 6.47 -0.64
C VAL A 131 11.13 6.53 -2.17
N PRO A 132 12.10 5.94 -2.89
CA PRO A 132 12.14 5.97 -4.35
C PRO A 132 10.88 5.32 -4.92
N GLN A 133 10.17 6.01 -5.82
CA GLN A 133 8.89 5.52 -6.33
C GLN A 133 8.83 5.42 -7.86
N GLY A 134 8.06 4.42 -8.29
CA GLY A 134 7.60 4.26 -9.66
C GLY A 134 6.09 4.01 -9.69
N TYR A 135 5.55 3.88 -10.90
CA TYR A 135 4.11 3.67 -11.10
C TYR A 135 3.88 2.29 -11.71
N LEU A 136 2.82 1.63 -11.26
CA LEU A 136 2.29 0.42 -11.87
C LEU A 136 0.87 0.69 -12.35
N THR A 137 0.59 0.32 -13.59
CA THR A 137 -0.77 0.31 -14.14
C THR A 137 -1.09 -1.07 -14.70
N LEU A 138 -2.28 -1.55 -14.37
CA LEU A 138 -2.80 -2.83 -14.83
C LEU A 138 -3.85 -2.59 -15.90
N LYS A 139 -3.66 -3.19 -17.07
CA LYS A 139 -4.56 -3.05 -18.20
C LYS A 139 -5.17 -4.40 -18.58
N ALA A 140 -6.45 -4.36 -18.88
CA ALA A 140 -7.19 -5.46 -19.47
C ALA A 140 -7.87 -4.92 -20.72
N SER A 141 -7.59 -5.54 -21.86
CA SER A 141 -8.23 -5.17 -23.12
C SER A 141 -9.73 -5.55 -23.10
N GLY A 142 -10.58 -4.69 -23.67
CA GLY A 142 -11.83 -5.10 -24.34
C GLY A 142 -13.12 -5.43 -23.55
N MET A 143 -13.31 -5.13 -22.26
CA MET A 143 -14.67 -5.20 -21.69
C MET A 143 -14.94 -4.21 -20.53
N PRO A 144 -16.07 -3.46 -20.53
CA PRO A 144 -16.42 -2.53 -19.45
C PRO A 144 -16.66 -3.20 -18.09
N SER A 145 -17.09 -4.47 -18.08
CA SER A 145 -17.34 -5.26 -16.86
C SER A 145 -16.06 -5.65 -16.11
N TYR A 146 -14.88 -5.45 -16.70
CA TYR A 146 -13.58 -5.70 -16.07
C TYR A 146 -13.05 -4.51 -15.26
N LYS A 147 -13.82 -3.43 -15.13
CA LYS A 147 -13.45 -2.28 -14.27
C LYS A 147 -13.27 -2.67 -12.80
N GLU A 148 -13.92 -3.75 -12.34
CA GLU A 148 -13.78 -4.24 -10.97
C GLU A 148 -12.73 -5.34 -10.81
N LEU A 149 -12.03 -5.72 -11.89
CA LEU A 149 -10.94 -6.68 -11.77
C LEU A 149 -9.87 -6.09 -10.85
N LYS A 150 -9.40 -6.92 -9.93
CA LYS A 150 -8.37 -6.57 -8.95
C LYS A 150 -7.18 -7.49 -9.08
N ALA A 151 -6.02 -6.97 -8.69
CA ALA A 151 -4.82 -7.76 -8.50
C ALA A 151 -4.29 -7.57 -7.08
N ILE A 152 -3.81 -8.65 -6.49
CA ILE A 152 -3.01 -8.60 -5.27
C ILE A 152 -1.56 -8.33 -5.67
N VAL A 153 -0.94 -7.32 -5.06
CA VAL A 153 0.45 -6.95 -5.27
C VAL A 153 1.26 -7.37 -4.03
N ARG A 154 2.34 -8.11 -4.24
CA ARG A 154 3.26 -8.57 -3.19
C ARG A 154 4.68 -8.19 -3.54
N LYS A 155 5.53 -7.99 -2.53
CA LYS A 155 6.97 -7.90 -2.77
C LYS A 155 7.47 -9.25 -3.28
N LYS A 156 8.41 -9.24 -4.23
CA LYS A 156 8.96 -10.47 -4.81
C LYS A 156 9.34 -11.49 -3.74
N GLY A 157 8.86 -12.72 -3.88
CA GLY A 157 9.19 -13.85 -3.00
C GLY A 157 8.57 -13.76 -1.60
N THR A 158 7.64 -12.83 -1.36
CA THR A 158 6.90 -12.70 -0.11
C THR A 158 5.43 -13.05 -0.32
N MET A 159 4.78 -13.57 0.72
CA MET A 159 3.33 -13.86 0.70
C MET A 159 2.48 -12.73 1.27
N GLU A 160 3.12 -11.69 1.82
CA GLU A 160 2.44 -10.53 2.36
C GLU A 160 1.78 -9.72 1.24
N THR A 161 0.47 -9.53 1.37
CA THR A 161 -0.29 -8.64 0.50
C THR A 161 0.07 -7.20 0.86
N LEU A 162 0.71 -6.49 -0.07
CA LEU A 162 1.04 -5.07 0.10
C LEU A 162 -0.14 -4.18 -0.29
N TYR A 163 -0.80 -4.51 -1.40
CA TYR A 163 -1.89 -3.72 -1.94
C TYR A 163 -2.84 -4.56 -2.78
N VAL A 164 -4.09 -4.10 -2.90
CA VAL A 164 -5.09 -4.66 -3.83
C VAL A 164 -5.39 -3.58 -4.87
N GLN A 165 -4.76 -3.69 -6.03
CA GLN A 165 -4.88 -2.69 -7.10
C GLN A 165 -6.07 -2.99 -8.00
N THR A 166 -6.81 -1.93 -8.35
CA THR A 166 -7.88 -2.01 -9.34
C THR A 166 -7.31 -1.80 -10.75
N PHE A 167 -7.85 -2.50 -11.74
CA PHE A 167 -7.45 -2.31 -13.13
C PHE A 167 -7.80 -0.91 -13.64
N ASN A 168 -6.98 -0.38 -14.54
CA ASN A 168 -7.03 0.99 -15.08
C ASN A 168 -6.70 2.11 -14.08
N GLU A 169 -6.30 1.76 -12.86
CA GLU A 169 -5.72 2.68 -11.89
C GLU A 169 -4.20 2.77 -12.11
N ILE A 170 -3.64 3.96 -11.91
CA ILE A 170 -2.19 4.17 -11.81
C ILE A 170 -1.88 4.27 -10.31
N GLN A 171 -1.09 3.33 -9.81
CA GLN A 171 -0.72 3.27 -8.40
C GLN A 171 0.79 3.43 -8.24
N LYS A 172 1.21 4.20 -7.22
CA LYS A 172 2.62 4.35 -6.85
C LYS A 172 3.05 3.22 -5.92
N TYR A 173 4.28 2.75 -6.13
CA TYR A 173 4.96 1.77 -5.29
C TYR A 173 6.44 2.18 -5.15
N LEU A 174 7.10 1.68 -4.11
CA LEU A 174 8.54 1.80 -4.03
C LEU A 174 9.23 1.09 -5.21
N VAL A 175 10.42 1.54 -5.57
CA VAL A 175 11.25 0.88 -6.59
C VAL A 175 11.62 -0.52 -6.09
N GLY A 176 11.46 -1.52 -6.96
CA GLY A 176 11.72 -2.91 -6.63
C GLY A 176 11.02 -3.91 -7.54
N LYS A 177 11.05 -5.19 -7.15
CA LYS A 177 10.39 -6.29 -7.85
C LYS A 177 9.18 -6.79 -7.08
N TYR A 178 8.11 -7.06 -7.80
CA TYR A 178 6.81 -7.42 -7.27
C TYR A 178 6.22 -8.64 -7.98
N ASP A 179 5.46 -9.43 -7.24
CA ASP A 179 4.69 -10.56 -7.77
C ASP A 179 3.19 -10.18 -7.71
N LEU A 180 2.49 -10.39 -8.83
CA LEU A 180 1.09 -10.05 -9.00
C LEU A 180 0.24 -11.31 -9.09
N GLU A 181 -0.88 -11.31 -8.35
CA GLU A 181 -1.93 -12.32 -8.47
C GLU A 181 -3.21 -11.64 -8.98
N ILE A 182 -3.53 -11.89 -10.25
CA ILE A 182 -4.71 -11.34 -10.90
C ILE A 182 -5.92 -12.18 -10.54
N LEU A 183 -6.96 -11.54 -9.99
CA LEU A 183 -8.17 -12.20 -9.50
C LEU A 183 -9.17 -12.53 -10.63
N CYS A 184 -8.66 -13.10 -11.72
CA CYS A 184 -9.44 -13.62 -12.84
C CYS A 184 -9.63 -15.15 -12.73
N LEU A 185 -10.35 -15.73 -13.69
CA LEU A 185 -10.59 -17.17 -13.77
C LEU A 185 -9.96 -17.76 -15.05
N PRO A 186 -9.05 -18.75 -14.94
CA PRO A 186 -8.32 -19.12 -13.73
C PRO A 186 -7.46 -17.96 -13.21
N ARG A 187 -6.99 -18.08 -11.96
CA ARG A 187 -6.06 -17.10 -11.37
C ARG A 187 -4.79 -17.04 -12.21
N MET A 188 -4.30 -15.82 -12.43
CA MET A 188 -3.06 -15.61 -13.18
C MET A 188 -1.99 -15.02 -12.27
N TYR A 189 -0.77 -15.53 -12.39
CA TYR A 189 0.39 -15.10 -11.61
C TYR A 189 1.42 -14.47 -12.55
N ILE A 190 1.83 -13.25 -12.26
CA ILE A 190 2.86 -12.52 -13.01
C ILE A 190 3.96 -12.18 -12.02
N ASN A 191 5.08 -12.90 -12.11
CA ASN A 191 6.20 -12.73 -11.20
C ASN A 191 7.21 -11.74 -11.77
N ASP A 192 8.09 -11.23 -10.89
CA ASP A 192 9.25 -10.42 -11.29
C ASP A 192 8.90 -9.10 -12.00
N VAL A 193 7.75 -8.50 -11.70
CA VAL A 193 7.37 -7.19 -12.23
C VAL A 193 8.27 -6.11 -11.61
N GLU A 194 9.09 -5.47 -12.44
CA GLU A 194 10.03 -4.44 -12.03
C GLU A 194 9.38 -3.05 -12.09
N ILE A 195 9.42 -2.35 -10.95
CA ILE A 195 9.00 -0.96 -10.83
C ILE A 195 10.27 -0.11 -10.73
N SER A 196 10.43 0.79 -11.69
CA SER A 196 11.59 1.69 -11.82
C SER A 196 11.22 3.13 -11.46
N GLN A 197 12.22 3.90 -11.01
CA GLN A 197 12.04 5.29 -10.61
C GLN A 197 11.32 6.12 -11.69
N ASN A 198 10.31 6.89 -11.27
CA ASN A 198 9.57 7.84 -12.11
C ASN A 198 9.04 7.27 -13.44
N THR A 199 8.90 5.94 -13.55
CA THR A 199 8.48 5.26 -14.77
C THR A 199 7.16 4.52 -14.51
N THR A 200 6.30 4.48 -15.53
CA THR A 200 5.05 3.70 -15.47
C THR A 200 5.26 2.32 -16.08
N THR A 201 5.43 1.32 -15.21
CA THR A 201 5.37 -0.09 -15.57
C THR A 201 3.92 -0.45 -15.91
N THR A 202 3.69 -0.94 -17.12
CA THR A 202 2.36 -1.40 -17.56
C THR A 202 2.36 -2.91 -17.65
N VAL A 203 1.43 -3.55 -16.94
CA VAL A 203 1.16 -4.97 -17.06
C VAL A 203 -0.19 -5.15 -17.75
N GLU A 204 -0.16 -5.77 -18.93
CA GLU A 204 -1.36 -6.05 -19.71
C GLU A 204 -1.70 -7.54 -19.66
N ILE A 205 -2.98 -7.83 -19.46
CA ILE A 205 -3.52 -9.19 -19.46
C ILE A 205 -4.44 -9.36 -20.67
N PRO A 206 -4.57 -10.59 -21.21
CA PRO A 206 -5.46 -10.81 -22.34
C PRO A 206 -6.91 -10.53 -21.99
N GLN A 207 -7.70 -10.15 -23.00
CA GLN A 207 -9.12 -9.94 -22.81
C GLN A 207 -9.79 -11.29 -22.50
N PRO A 208 -10.64 -11.37 -21.47
CA PRO A 208 -11.41 -12.58 -21.19
C PRO A 208 -12.40 -12.89 -22.30
N GLY A 209 -12.74 -14.17 -22.46
CA GLY A 209 -13.93 -14.60 -23.16
C GLY A 209 -15.09 -14.89 -22.20
N VAL A 210 -16.26 -15.13 -22.77
CA VAL A 210 -17.46 -15.52 -22.02
C VAL A 210 -17.89 -16.91 -22.48
N VAL A 211 -18.08 -17.84 -21.55
CA VAL A 211 -18.67 -19.13 -21.84
C VAL A 211 -20.05 -19.24 -21.22
N VAL A 212 -21.04 -19.65 -22.02
CA VAL A 212 -22.38 -19.98 -21.54
C VAL A 212 -22.52 -21.49 -21.53
N ILE A 213 -22.57 -22.09 -20.34
CA ILE A 213 -22.77 -23.53 -20.18
C ILE A 213 -24.28 -23.79 -20.10
N GLN A 214 -24.81 -24.56 -21.04
CA GLN A 214 -26.21 -24.99 -21.09
C GLN A 214 -26.34 -26.48 -20.77
N ARG A 215 -27.25 -26.81 -19.86
CA ARG A 215 -27.46 -28.15 -19.30
C ARG A 215 -28.95 -28.52 -19.39
N PRO A 216 -29.28 -29.80 -19.58
CA PRO A 216 -30.67 -30.25 -19.74
C PRO A 216 -31.47 -30.21 -18.43
N ALA A 217 -30.80 -30.27 -17.27
CA ALA A 217 -31.44 -30.27 -15.95
C ALA A 217 -30.43 -29.81 -14.87
N ALA A 218 -30.93 -29.65 -13.64
CA ALA A 218 -30.08 -29.49 -12.46
C ALA A 218 -29.15 -30.70 -12.28
N GLY A 219 -27.95 -30.47 -11.76
CA GLY A 219 -26.92 -31.51 -11.67
C GLY A 219 -25.64 -31.03 -11.02
N TYR A 220 -24.63 -31.90 -11.07
CA TYR A 220 -23.31 -31.63 -10.55
C TYR A 220 -22.36 -31.47 -11.73
N GLY A 221 -21.54 -30.43 -11.70
CA GLY A 221 -20.54 -30.22 -12.73
C GLY A 221 -19.37 -29.38 -12.26
N SER A 222 -18.27 -29.53 -12.96
CA SER A 222 -17.03 -28.82 -12.66
C SER A 222 -16.39 -28.39 -13.96
N LEU A 223 -15.74 -27.23 -13.92
CA LEU A 223 -14.98 -26.67 -15.03
C LEU A 223 -13.49 -26.74 -14.70
N TYR A 224 -12.71 -27.26 -15.64
CA TYR A 224 -11.27 -27.41 -15.53
C TYR A 224 -10.57 -26.64 -16.65
N ILE A 225 -9.40 -26.10 -16.35
CA ILE A 225 -8.42 -25.71 -17.37
C ILE A 225 -7.50 -26.90 -17.64
N GLU A 226 -7.19 -27.12 -18.91
CA GLU A 226 -6.36 -28.23 -19.39
C GLU A 226 -5.01 -27.72 -19.90
N GLU A 227 -3.94 -28.03 -19.18
CA GLU A 227 -2.58 -27.63 -19.52
C GLU A 227 -1.62 -28.81 -19.35
N LYS A 228 -0.79 -29.08 -20.35
CA LYS A 228 0.23 -30.16 -20.29
C LYS A 228 -0.36 -31.52 -19.83
N ASN A 229 -1.54 -31.88 -20.33
CA ASN A 229 -2.32 -33.07 -19.93
C ASN A 229 -2.73 -33.13 -18.45
N LYS A 230 -2.75 -31.99 -17.76
CA LYS A 230 -3.24 -31.87 -16.39
C LYS A 230 -4.55 -31.08 -16.38
N LEU A 231 -5.52 -31.56 -15.61
CA LEU A 231 -6.75 -30.84 -15.32
C LEU A 231 -6.61 -30.12 -13.98
N THR A 232 -6.79 -28.80 -14.00
CA THR A 232 -6.83 -27.97 -12.80
C THR A 232 -8.23 -27.42 -12.64
N LEU A 233 -8.85 -27.63 -11.48
CA LEU A 233 -10.19 -27.14 -11.20
C LEU A 233 -10.20 -25.61 -11.22
N VAL A 234 -11.11 -25.04 -12.01
CA VAL A 234 -11.34 -23.58 -12.07
C VAL A 234 -12.47 -23.20 -11.15
N LEU A 235 -13.63 -23.87 -11.29
CA LEU A 235 -14.80 -23.67 -10.44
C LEU A 235 -15.75 -24.86 -10.51
N ASN A 236 -16.62 -24.96 -9.50
CA ASN A 236 -17.78 -25.84 -9.54
C ASN A 236 -18.97 -25.08 -10.11
N LEU A 237 -19.71 -25.76 -10.97
CA LEU A 237 -20.90 -25.23 -11.60
C LEU A 237 -22.05 -25.13 -10.59
N SER A 238 -22.88 -24.11 -10.72
CA SER A 238 -24.07 -23.95 -9.88
C SER A 238 -25.06 -25.10 -10.11
N GLU A 239 -25.47 -25.79 -9.04
CA GLU A 239 -26.19 -27.07 -9.17
C GLU A 239 -27.65 -26.95 -9.61
N ASN A 240 -28.29 -25.83 -9.29
CA ASN A 240 -29.74 -25.65 -9.38
C ASN A 240 -30.19 -24.86 -10.62
N ILE A 241 -29.24 -24.45 -11.47
CA ILE A 241 -29.51 -23.71 -12.71
C ILE A 241 -29.12 -24.54 -13.93
N THR A 242 -29.85 -24.35 -15.01
CA THR A 242 -29.64 -25.03 -16.29
C THR A 242 -28.77 -24.22 -17.26
N GLN A 243 -28.53 -22.94 -16.96
CA GLN A 243 -27.67 -22.07 -17.74
C GLN A 243 -26.81 -21.21 -16.82
N GLU A 244 -25.51 -21.14 -17.09
CA GLU A 244 -24.56 -20.35 -16.32
C GLU A 244 -23.60 -19.63 -17.28
N SER A 245 -23.43 -18.32 -17.10
CA SER A 245 -22.50 -17.50 -17.87
C SER A 245 -21.24 -17.25 -17.03
N ILE A 246 -20.09 -17.61 -17.56
CA ILE A 246 -18.81 -17.58 -16.86
C ILE A 246 -17.81 -16.80 -17.70
N ILE A 247 -17.12 -15.87 -17.06
CA ILE A 247 -16.02 -15.12 -17.66
C ILE A 247 -14.73 -15.90 -17.42
N LEU A 248 -13.99 -16.21 -18.49
CA LEU A 248 -12.75 -16.98 -18.43
C LEU A 248 -11.63 -16.30 -19.22
N GLN A 249 -10.40 -16.43 -18.74
CA GLN A 249 -9.21 -16.09 -19.51
C GLN A 249 -9.04 -17.06 -20.69
N PRO A 250 -8.38 -16.64 -21.78
CA PRO A 250 -8.16 -17.52 -22.93
C PRO A 250 -7.42 -18.81 -22.54
N GLY A 251 -7.86 -19.93 -23.08
CA GLY A 251 -7.30 -21.24 -22.72
C GLY A 251 -8.13 -22.41 -23.21
N LYS A 252 -7.60 -23.62 -23.01
CA LYS A 252 -8.30 -24.88 -23.29
C LYS A 252 -8.99 -25.35 -22.02
N TYR A 253 -10.29 -25.61 -22.12
CA TYR A 253 -11.13 -25.97 -20.99
C TYR A 253 -11.83 -27.29 -21.22
N ARG A 254 -12.19 -27.92 -20.11
CA ARG A 254 -12.99 -29.14 -20.06
C ARG A 254 -14.07 -28.99 -19.01
N VAL A 255 -15.31 -29.20 -19.42
CA VAL A 255 -16.45 -29.23 -18.50
C VAL A 255 -16.94 -30.66 -18.37
N VAL A 256 -17.25 -31.05 -17.13
CA VAL A 256 -17.91 -32.33 -16.83
C VAL A 256 -19.24 -32.05 -16.16
N PHE A 257 -20.24 -32.87 -16.43
CA PHE A 257 -21.57 -32.72 -15.87
C PHE A 257 -22.32 -34.04 -15.77
N ARG A 258 -23.08 -34.22 -14.68
CA ARG A 258 -24.06 -35.29 -14.49
C ARG A 258 -25.33 -34.73 -13.87
N THR A 259 -26.50 -35.14 -14.39
CA THR A 259 -27.80 -34.74 -13.83
C THR A 259 -28.00 -35.30 -12.41
N LYS A 260 -28.77 -34.60 -11.55
CA LYS A 260 -29.05 -35.09 -10.19
C LYS A 260 -29.75 -36.46 -10.19
N PHE A 261 -30.60 -36.71 -11.18
CA PHE A 261 -31.38 -37.94 -11.33
C PHE A 261 -30.58 -39.15 -11.83
N SER A 262 -29.36 -38.96 -12.33
CA SER A 262 -28.53 -40.07 -12.81
C SER A 262 -27.72 -40.69 -11.68
N SER A 263 -27.94 -41.95 -11.31
CA SER A 263 -27.21 -42.59 -10.21
C SER A 263 -25.84 -43.18 -10.60
N ARG A 264 -25.49 -43.23 -11.89
CA ARG A 264 -24.26 -43.88 -12.39
C ARG A 264 -23.21 -42.86 -12.81
N THR A 265 -21.97 -43.05 -12.38
CA THR A 265 -20.82 -42.21 -12.76
C THR A 265 -20.58 -42.17 -14.26
N PHE A 266 -20.82 -43.28 -14.97
CA PHE A 266 -20.62 -43.38 -16.43
C PHE A 266 -21.51 -42.43 -17.24
N ASN A 267 -22.61 -41.94 -16.65
CA ASN A 267 -23.50 -40.96 -17.31
C ASN A 267 -22.96 -39.51 -17.20
N THR A 268 -21.66 -39.35 -16.96
CA THR A 268 -21.01 -38.04 -16.93
C THR A 268 -20.74 -37.61 -18.36
N VAL A 269 -21.29 -36.47 -18.77
CA VAL A 269 -20.97 -35.84 -20.05
C VAL A 269 -19.72 -34.99 -19.88
N GLU A 270 -18.76 -35.19 -20.76
CA GLU A 270 -17.53 -34.40 -20.82
C GLU A 270 -17.47 -33.66 -22.16
N LYS A 271 -17.06 -32.39 -22.13
CA LYS A 271 -16.85 -31.60 -23.34
C LYS A 271 -15.65 -30.69 -23.20
N SER A 272 -14.75 -30.75 -24.18
CA SER A 272 -13.62 -29.85 -24.30
C SER A 272 -13.93 -28.70 -25.24
N PHE A 273 -13.42 -27.50 -24.93
CA PHE A 273 -13.59 -26.30 -25.74
C PHE A 273 -12.42 -25.33 -25.52
N ILE A 274 -12.30 -24.33 -26.39
CA ILE A 274 -11.24 -23.31 -26.32
C ILE A 274 -11.92 -21.96 -26.21
N ILE A 275 -11.50 -21.17 -25.22
CA ILE A 275 -11.91 -19.77 -25.09
C ILE A 275 -10.83 -18.90 -25.70
N GLU A 276 -11.25 -18.07 -26.64
CA GLU A 276 -10.41 -17.07 -27.29
C GLU A 276 -10.70 -15.69 -26.71
N SER A 277 -9.71 -14.81 -26.82
CA SER A 277 -9.75 -13.44 -26.31
C SER A 277 -10.96 -12.67 -26.85
N GLY A 278 -11.82 -12.18 -25.95
CA GLY A 278 -13.00 -11.37 -26.29
C GLY A 278 -14.15 -12.11 -26.97
N LYS A 279 -14.09 -13.43 -27.12
CA LYS A 279 -15.15 -14.21 -27.76
C LYS A 279 -16.14 -14.79 -26.75
N SER A 280 -17.38 -14.92 -27.20
CA SER A 280 -18.44 -15.60 -26.46
C SER A 280 -18.75 -16.96 -27.11
N GLN A 281 -18.82 -18.02 -26.31
CA GLN A 281 -19.12 -19.37 -26.79
C GLN A 281 -20.18 -20.05 -25.92
N THR A 282 -21.13 -20.73 -26.56
CA THR A 282 -22.14 -21.54 -25.85
C THR A 282 -21.80 -23.02 -25.92
N ILE A 283 -21.67 -23.66 -24.76
CA ILE A 283 -21.40 -25.10 -24.63
C ILE A 283 -22.66 -25.80 -24.16
N LYS A 284 -23.28 -26.56 -25.06
CA LYS A 284 -24.43 -27.40 -24.74
C LYS A 284 -23.97 -28.79 -24.31
N LEU A 285 -24.42 -29.22 -23.14
CA LEU A 285 -24.12 -30.51 -22.49
C LEU A 285 -25.36 -31.40 -22.52
N PHE A 286 -25.79 -31.79 -23.72
CA PHE A 286 -26.85 -32.77 -23.90
C PHE A 286 -26.28 -34.18 -23.77
N MET A 287 -27.10 -35.10 -23.26
CA MET A 287 -26.89 -36.54 -23.47
C MET A 287 -27.45 -36.95 -24.82
#